data_AF-A0A7V6FC87-F1
#
_entry.id   AF-A0A7V6FC87-F1
#
_cell.length_a   1.000
_cell.length_b   1.000
_cell.length_c   1.000
_cell.angle_alpha   90.00
_cell.angle_beta   90.00
_cell.angle_gamma   90.00
#
_symmetry.space_group_name_H-M   'P 1'
#
loop_
_entity.id
_entity.type
_entity.pdbx_description
1 polymer ?
#
loop_
_entity_poly.entity_id
_entity_poly.type
_entity_poly.pdbx_seq_one_letter_code
_entity_poly.pdbx_strand_id
1 'polypeptide(L)'
;MLNHRRNEELADRLQAVIEDGVSLVANVTEALVDSLKMRLLQRVLREQVEETPESPSFITHYDVKPNTYSDQALSRDLLEILREREEPLTLIADGTYGSEEIKAQAKKQNIDLITTTLIGKSRHPVKADFHLDTESKQVLRCPGGKAPRHTSYYPDTGTYRAVFERSSCQGCPHRETCGMKAQKKSNVVLITEAMIARAKTVLEMGTEFFKEYSKKRNGVEGMPSVFRRRYGIDGVPVRGRVRLKTWFGFKDGGGQRQTVD
;
A
#
# COMPACT_ATOMS: atom_id res chain seq x y z
N MET A 1 2.28 5.92 -5.85
CA MET A 1 2.77 4.99 -6.89
C MET A 1 2.82 3.60 -6.28
N LEU A 2 2.16 2.62 -6.89
CA LEU A 2 1.98 1.28 -6.33
C LEU A 2 2.84 0.29 -7.12
N ASN A 3 3.69 -0.47 -6.44
CA ASN A 3 4.67 -1.36 -7.09
C ASN A 3 4.23 -2.83 -6.94
N HIS A 4 4.33 -3.61 -8.01
CA HIS A 4 3.79 -4.98 -8.14
C HIS A 4 4.91 -5.98 -8.45
N ARG A 5 4.90 -7.15 -7.80
CA ARG A 5 5.73 -8.33 -8.16
C ARG A 5 4.77 -9.45 -8.61
N ARG A 6 5.03 -10.08 -9.76
CA ARG A 6 4.18 -11.12 -10.38
C ARG A 6 4.64 -12.54 -10.04
N ASN A 7 3.69 -13.47 -10.17
CA ASN A 7 3.75 -14.92 -9.95
C ASN A 7 4.85 -15.62 -10.78
N GLU A 8 5.50 -16.65 -10.22
CA GLU A 8 6.66 -17.37 -10.80
C GLU A 8 6.34 -18.02 -12.16
N GLU A 9 5.16 -18.62 -12.32
CA GLU A 9 4.74 -19.28 -13.58
C GLU A 9 4.53 -18.28 -14.74
N LEU A 10 4.11 -17.05 -14.42
CA LEU A 10 4.02 -15.98 -15.40
C LEU A 10 5.42 -15.40 -15.70
N ALA A 11 6.35 -15.46 -14.75
CA ALA A 11 7.73 -15.07 -14.95
C ALA A 11 8.43 -16.02 -15.93
N ASP A 12 8.21 -17.33 -15.82
CA ASP A 12 8.77 -18.34 -16.72
C ASP A 12 8.25 -18.19 -18.15
N ARG A 13 6.94 -18.00 -18.31
CA ARG A 13 6.34 -17.75 -19.64
C ARG A 13 6.82 -16.45 -20.25
N LEU A 14 7.06 -15.42 -19.43
CA LEU A 14 7.56 -14.14 -19.90
C LEU A 14 9.05 -14.21 -20.22
N GLN A 15 9.82 -14.99 -19.47
CA GLN A 15 11.22 -15.28 -19.73
C GLN A 15 11.37 -16.02 -21.06
N ALA A 16 10.51 -17.01 -21.34
CA ALA A 16 10.45 -17.67 -22.63
C ALA A 16 10.13 -16.69 -23.78
N VAL A 17 9.18 -15.76 -23.58
CA VAL A 17 8.87 -14.70 -24.58
C VAL A 17 10.05 -13.74 -24.79
N ILE A 18 10.82 -13.44 -23.74
CA ILE A 18 12.03 -12.61 -23.82
C ILE A 18 13.13 -13.36 -24.59
N GLU A 19 13.36 -14.64 -24.29
CA GLU A 19 14.34 -15.49 -24.97
C GLU A 19 13.98 -15.68 -26.44
N ASP A 20 12.71 -15.93 -26.75
CA ASP A 20 12.18 -15.97 -28.10
C ASP A 20 12.36 -14.62 -28.81
N GLY A 21 12.11 -13.51 -28.11
CA GLY A 21 12.32 -12.16 -28.61
C GLY A 21 13.79 -11.87 -28.93
N VAL A 22 14.72 -12.29 -28.07
CA VAL A 22 16.17 -12.15 -28.27
C VAL A 22 16.64 -13.02 -29.44
N SER A 23 16.15 -14.26 -29.54
CA SER A 23 16.43 -15.17 -30.65
C SER A 23 15.90 -14.66 -31.98
N LEU A 24 14.68 -14.11 -32.01
CA LEU A 24 14.10 -13.47 -33.18
C LEU A 24 14.92 -12.25 -33.61
N VAL A 25 15.31 -11.39 -32.68
CA VAL A 25 16.14 -10.21 -32.96
C VAL A 25 17.50 -10.60 -33.55
N ALA A 26 18.10 -11.71 -33.12
CA ALA A 26 19.37 -12.20 -33.64
C ALA A 26 19.29 -12.77 -35.07
N ASN A 27 18.09 -13.18 -35.51
CA ASN A 27 17.87 -13.84 -36.80
C ASN A 27 17.14 -12.97 -37.85
N VAL A 28 16.90 -11.69 -37.54
CA VAL A 28 16.23 -10.75 -38.44
C VAL A 28 17.24 -10.13 -39.41
N THR A 29 16.88 -10.03 -40.69
CA THR A 29 17.72 -9.44 -41.75
C THR A 29 18.06 -7.97 -41.48
N GLU A 30 19.27 -7.53 -41.89
CA GLU A 30 19.82 -6.19 -41.62
C GLU A 30 18.85 -5.04 -41.94
N ALA A 31 17.98 -5.20 -42.95
CA ALA A 31 16.98 -4.20 -43.34
C ALA A 31 15.87 -3.94 -42.29
N LEU A 32 15.57 -4.91 -41.41
CA LEU A 32 14.56 -4.76 -40.35
C LEU A 32 15.16 -4.24 -39.03
N VAL A 33 16.47 -4.45 -38.82
CA VAL A 33 17.22 -3.98 -37.64
C VAL A 33 17.16 -2.45 -37.54
N ASP A 34 17.19 -1.76 -38.69
CA ASP A 34 17.11 -0.29 -38.74
C ASP A 34 15.70 0.27 -38.60
N SER A 35 14.66 -0.57 -38.53
CA SER A 35 13.31 -0.06 -38.30
C SER A 35 13.18 0.53 -36.88
N LEU A 36 12.47 1.66 -36.76
CA LEU A 36 12.23 2.35 -35.48
C LEU A 36 11.63 1.38 -34.44
N LYS A 37 10.79 0.45 -34.89
CA LYS A 37 10.14 -0.56 -34.04
C LYS A 37 11.13 -1.58 -33.47
N MET A 38 12.09 -2.06 -34.26
CA MET A 38 13.12 -3.00 -33.76
C MET A 38 14.13 -2.31 -32.85
N ARG A 39 14.51 -1.07 -33.14
CA ARG A 39 15.36 -0.27 -32.24
C ARG A 39 14.71 0.02 -30.89
N LEU A 40 13.40 0.29 -30.87
CA LEU A 40 12.62 0.43 -29.64
C LEU A 40 12.57 -0.89 -28.87
N LEU A 41 12.34 -2.02 -29.54
CA LEU A 41 12.31 -3.34 -28.92
C LEU A 41 13.67 -3.72 -28.30
N GLN A 42 14.76 -3.56 -29.05
CA GLN A 42 16.13 -3.81 -28.56
C GLN A 42 16.51 -2.91 -27.38
N ARG A 43 16.06 -1.65 -27.39
CA ARG A 43 16.32 -0.69 -26.30
C ARG A 43 15.55 -1.02 -25.04
N VAL A 44 14.25 -1.36 -25.16
CA VAL A 44 13.44 -1.83 -24.04
C VAL A 44 14.06 -3.09 -23.45
N LEU A 45 14.51 -4.03 -24.28
CA LEU A 45 15.19 -5.24 -23.80
C LEU A 45 16.52 -4.94 -23.09
N ARG A 46 17.38 -4.05 -23.61
CA ARG A 46 18.65 -3.67 -22.95
C ARG A 46 18.46 -2.94 -21.63
N GLU A 47 17.52 -1.99 -21.56
CA GLU A 47 17.27 -1.20 -20.33
C GLU A 47 16.71 -2.08 -19.19
N GLN A 48 16.23 -3.29 -19.49
CA GLN A 48 15.75 -4.28 -18.52
C GLN A 48 16.85 -5.26 -18.06
N VAL A 49 18.06 -5.21 -18.62
CA VAL A 49 19.15 -6.19 -18.36
C VAL A 49 20.28 -5.61 -17.52
N GLU A 50 20.39 -4.27 -17.38
CA GLU A 50 21.60 -3.66 -16.81
C GLU A 50 21.68 -3.56 -15.28
N GLU A 51 20.69 -4.05 -14.51
CA GLU A 51 20.83 -4.40 -13.08
C GLU A 51 19.46 -4.86 -12.57
N THR A 52 19.10 -6.11 -12.82
CA THR A 52 17.81 -6.64 -12.39
C THR A 52 17.90 -7.16 -10.95
N PRO A 53 16.97 -6.75 -10.06
CA PRO A 53 16.52 -7.66 -9.00
C PRO A 53 16.02 -8.95 -9.66
N GLU A 54 15.95 -10.07 -8.94
CA GLU A 54 15.58 -11.42 -9.43
C GLU A 54 14.31 -11.51 -10.33
N SER A 55 13.52 -10.43 -10.46
CA SER A 55 12.41 -10.27 -11.40
C SER A 55 12.32 -8.81 -11.92
N PRO A 56 12.09 -8.56 -13.23
CA PRO A 56 11.92 -7.21 -13.78
C PRO A 56 10.66 -6.50 -13.23
N SER A 57 10.78 -5.21 -12.95
CA SER A 57 9.69 -4.36 -12.43
C SER A 57 9.06 -3.50 -13.53
N PHE A 58 7.73 -3.53 -13.66
CA PHE A 58 7.01 -2.81 -14.71
C PHE A 58 5.92 -1.90 -14.15
N ILE A 59 5.74 -0.73 -14.78
CA ILE A 59 4.59 0.12 -14.56
C ILE A 59 3.42 -0.47 -15.37
N THR A 60 2.44 -1.03 -14.67
CA THR A 60 1.25 -1.61 -15.31
C THR A 60 0.12 -0.58 -15.46
N HIS A 61 0.06 0.40 -14.55
CA HIS A 61 -0.98 1.42 -14.51
C HIS A 61 -0.40 2.73 -14.01
N TYR A 62 -0.84 3.84 -14.61
CA TYR A 62 -0.55 5.19 -14.14
C TYR A 62 -1.75 6.10 -14.42
N ASP A 63 -1.91 7.15 -13.62
CA ASP A 63 -2.90 8.19 -13.88
C ASP A 63 -2.39 9.56 -13.45
N VAL A 64 -2.94 10.61 -14.05
CA VAL A 64 -2.59 12.01 -13.79
C VAL A 64 -3.84 12.74 -13.31
N LYS A 65 -3.84 13.12 -12.02
CA LYS A 65 -4.94 13.83 -11.37
C LYS A 65 -4.51 15.23 -10.90
N PRO A 66 -5.46 16.18 -10.75
CA PRO A 66 -5.16 17.48 -10.13
C PRO A 66 -4.80 17.31 -8.65
N ASN A 67 -4.05 18.26 -8.10
CA ASN A 67 -3.60 18.22 -6.70
C ASN A 67 -4.75 18.27 -5.66
N THR A 68 -5.96 18.68 -6.07
CA THR A 68 -7.17 18.65 -5.23
C THR A 68 -7.76 17.24 -5.08
N TYR A 69 -7.30 16.28 -5.90
CA TYR A 69 -7.77 14.90 -5.86
C TYR A 69 -6.92 14.12 -4.85
N SER A 70 -7.58 13.52 -3.86
CA SER A 70 -6.87 12.90 -2.73
C SER A 70 -6.20 11.58 -3.10
N ASP A 71 -5.11 11.27 -2.39
CA ASP A 71 -4.42 9.97 -2.50
C ASP A 71 -5.36 8.78 -2.24
N GLN A 72 -6.30 8.95 -1.30
CA GLN A 72 -7.32 7.94 -1.02
C GLN A 72 -8.28 7.73 -2.19
N ALA A 73 -8.65 8.79 -2.90
CA ALA A 73 -9.49 8.68 -4.08
C ALA A 73 -8.75 7.97 -5.23
N LEU A 74 -7.46 8.24 -5.39
CA LEU A 74 -6.59 7.50 -6.33
C LEU A 74 -6.54 6.00 -6.04
N SER A 75 -6.44 5.63 -4.76
CA SER A 75 -6.47 4.21 -4.37
C SER A 75 -7.80 3.55 -4.70
N ARG A 76 -8.93 4.25 -4.53
CA ARG A 76 -10.25 3.71 -4.89
C ARG A 76 -10.36 3.51 -6.40
N ASP A 77 -9.95 4.49 -7.20
CA ASP A 77 -9.92 4.38 -8.66
C ASP A 77 -9.09 3.16 -9.09
N LEU A 78 -7.93 2.91 -8.47
CA LEU A 78 -7.13 1.75 -8.81
C LEU A 78 -7.79 0.42 -8.38
N LEU A 79 -8.37 0.35 -7.18
CA LEU A 79 -9.09 -0.86 -6.75
C LEU A 79 -10.31 -1.15 -7.63
N GLU A 80 -10.90 -0.13 -8.25
CA GLU A 80 -11.95 -0.31 -9.25
C GLU A 80 -11.40 -0.86 -10.57
N ILE A 81 -10.23 -0.39 -11.01
CA ILE A 81 -9.54 -0.94 -12.20
C ILE A 81 -9.10 -2.39 -11.98
N LEU A 82 -8.62 -2.71 -10.78
CA LEU A 82 -8.16 -4.03 -10.39
C LEU A 82 -9.29 -4.95 -9.90
N ARG A 83 -10.55 -4.56 -10.10
CA ARG A 83 -11.73 -5.36 -9.76
C ARG A 83 -11.69 -6.69 -10.53
N GLU A 84 -12.21 -7.74 -9.91
CA GLU A 84 -12.33 -9.09 -10.50
C GLU A 84 -11.00 -9.81 -10.76
N ARG A 85 -10.23 -10.00 -9.68
CA ARG A 85 -9.05 -10.88 -9.67
C ARG A 85 -9.32 -12.15 -8.88
N GLU A 86 -8.96 -13.29 -9.47
CA GLU A 86 -8.96 -14.57 -8.78
C GLU A 86 -7.68 -14.76 -7.94
N GLU A 87 -6.54 -14.30 -8.47
CA GLU A 87 -5.24 -14.42 -7.79
C GLU A 87 -5.00 -13.33 -6.73
N PRO A 88 -4.38 -13.70 -5.59
CA PRO A 88 -4.02 -12.74 -4.55
C PRO A 88 -2.97 -11.75 -5.03
N LEU A 89 -3.15 -10.48 -4.68
CA LEU A 89 -2.25 -9.39 -5.07
C LEU A 89 -1.82 -8.59 -3.84
N THR A 90 -0.51 -8.44 -3.63
CA THR A 90 0.01 -7.51 -2.62
C THR A 90 0.31 -6.15 -3.24
N LEU A 91 -0.28 -5.09 -2.69
CA LEU A 91 -0.03 -3.71 -3.06
C LEU A 91 0.68 -2.98 -1.93
N ILE A 92 1.81 -2.33 -2.25
CA ILE A 92 2.60 -1.56 -1.28
C ILE A 92 2.48 -0.08 -1.60
N ALA A 93 1.97 0.71 -0.64
CA ALA A 93 1.71 2.14 -0.79
C ALA A 93 2.26 2.95 0.39
N ASP A 94 2.42 4.27 0.19
CA ASP A 94 2.59 5.18 1.32
C ASP A 94 1.31 5.22 2.17
N GLY A 95 1.46 5.64 3.43
CA GLY A 95 0.40 5.75 4.42
C GLY A 95 -0.84 6.46 3.88
N THR A 96 -0.68 7.59 3.20
CA THR A 96 -1.79 8.42 2.71
C THR A 96 -2.73 7.72 1.72
N TYR A 97 -2.25 6.66 1.07
CA TYR A 97 -3.00 5.88 0.08
C TYR A 97 -3.91 4.80 0.71
N GLY A 98 -3.77 4.45 1.98
CA GLY A 98 -4.59 3.39 2.59
C GLY A 98 -5.29 3.81 3.88
N SER A 99 -6.58 4.11 3.77
CA SER A 99 -7.49 4.19 4.92
C SER A 99 -7.98 2.80 5.33
N GLU A 100 -8.55 2.68 6.54
CA GLU A 100 -9.16 1.42 7.01
C GLU A 100 -10.25 0.93 6.04
N GLU A 101 -11.07 1.84 5.51
CA GLU A 101 -12.11 1.54 4.53
C GLU A 101 -11.53 0.98 3.21
N ILE A 102 -10.46 1.60 2.70
CA ILE A 102 -9.81 1.18 1.45
C ILE A 102 -9.16 -0.19 1.62
N LYS A 103 -8.50 -0.44 2.77
CA LYS A 103 -7.92 -1.75 3.08
C LYS A 103 -9.00 -2.83 3.17
N ALA A 104 -10.14 -2.53 3.77
CA ALA A 104 -11.27 -3.45 3.83
C ALA A 104 -11.85 -3.73 2.44
N GLN A 105 -11.94 -2.73 1.56
CA GLN A 105 -12.36 -2.91 0.17
C GLN A 105 -11.36 -3.76 -0.62
N ALA A 106 -10.06 -3.47 -0.51
CA ALA A 106 -9.00 -4.23 -1.17
C ALA A 106 -9.05 -5.71 -0.77
N LYS A 107 -9.23 -6.00 0.52
CA LYS A 107 -9.32 -7.37 1.03
C LYS A 107 -10.50 -8.16 0.46
N LYS A 108 -11.63 -7.49 0.16
CA LYS A 108 -12.77 -8.12 -0.52
C LYS A 108 -12.47 -8.51 -1.98
N GLN A 109 -11.44 -7.93 -2.57
CA GLN A 109 -11.01 -8.17 -3.96
C GLN A 109 -9.75 -9.05 -4.04
N ASN A 110 -9.40 -9.78 -2.96
CA ASN A 110 -8.14 -10.54 -2.85
C ASN A 110 -6.86 -9.68 -2.97
N ILE A 111 -6.96 -8.39 -2.63
CA ILE A 111 -5.82 -7.47 -2.63
C ILE A 111 -5.40 -7.18 -1.19
N ASP A 112 -4.15 -7.49 -0.86
CA ASP A 112 -3.52 -7.11 0.40
C ASP A 112 -2.83 -5.75 0.26
N LEU A 113 -3.49 -4.70 0.73
CA LEU A 113 -2.97 -3.32 0.68
C LEU A 113 -2.14 -3.00 1.94
N ILE A 114 -0.83 -3.08 1.78
CA ILE A 114 0.16 -2.79 2.80
C ILE A 114 0.57 -1.32 2.69
N THR A 115 0.32 -0.55 3.74
CA THR A 115 0.78 0.84 3.84
C THR A 115 2.03 0.95 4.71
N THR A 116 3.05 1.67 4.22
CA THR A 116 4.35 1.80 4.92
C THR A 116 4.31 2.69 6.16
N THR A 117 3.21 3.43 6.35
CA THR A 117 3.10 4.45 7.40
C THR A 117 1.68 4.39 7.99
N LEU A 118 1.56 4.42 9.32
CA LEU A 118 0.26 4.62 9.95
C LEU A 118 -0.13 6.09 9.81
N ILE A 119 -1.28 6.38 9.22
CA ILE A 119 -1.82 7.74 9.25
C ILE A 119 -2.33 8.01 10.68
N GLY A 120 -1.68 8.93 11.38
CA GLY A 120 -2.09 9.43 12.71
C GLY A 120 -1.22 8.94 13.88
N LYS A 121 -1.59 9.33 15.11
CA LYS A 121 -0.84 8.95 16.33
C LYS A 121 -0.92 7.43 16.54
N SER A 122 0.24 6.77 16.60
CA SER A 122 0.31 5.35 16.94
C SER A 122 -0.31 5.12 18.32
N ARG A 123 -1.17 4.11 18.41
CA ARG A 123 -1.78 3.68 19.68
C ARG A 123 -0.91 2.56 20.26
N HIS A 124 -0.83 2.51 21.59
CA HIS A 124 -0.05 1.47 22.25
C HIS A 124 -0.57 0.06 21.88
N PRO A 125 0.30 -0.91 21.53
CA PRO A 125 -0.08 -2.23 21.03
C PRO A 125 -1.06 -2.99 21.93
N VAL A 126 -0.92 -2.84 23.25
CA VAL A 126 -1.82 -3.39 24.29
C VAL A 126 -3.31 -3.14 24.00
N LYS A 127 -3.67 -2.10 23.25
CA LYS A 127 -5.08 -1.84 22.89
C LYS A 127 -5.65 -2.84 21.88
N ALA A 128 -4.81 -3.60 21.17
CA ALA A 128 -5.23 -4.64 20.24
C ALA A 128 -5.94 -5.80 20.94
N ASP A 129 -5.62 -6.04 22.22
CA ASP A 129 -6.12 -7.16 23.01
C ASP A 129 -7.47 -6.89 23.68
N PHE A 130 -8.12 -5.76 23.37
CA PHE A 130 -9.50 -5.57 23.77
C PHE A 130 -10.42 -6.43 22.90
N HIS A 131 -11.28 -7.21 23.55
CA HIS A 131 -12.27 -8.03 22.87
C HIS A 131 -13.61 -7.32 22.91
N LEU A 132 -14.10 -6.93 21.73
CA LEU A 132 -15.42 -6.34 21.54
C LEU A 132 -16.36 -7.37 20.93
N ASP A 133 -17.60 -7.33 21.37
CA ASP A 133 -18.72 -7.91 20.65
C ASP A 133 -19.44 -6.78 19.89
N THR A 134 -19.27 -6.79 18.58
CA THR A 134 -19.84 -5.77 17.68
C THR A 134 -21.34 -5.95 17.49
N GLU A 135 -21.87 -7.17 17.67
CA GLU A 135 -23.30 -7.44 17.54
C GLU A 135 -24.06 -6.96 18.78
N SER A 136 -23.60 -7.36 19.96
CA SER A 136 -24.22 -6.91 21.22
C SER A 136 -23.78 -5.51 21.67
N LYS A 137 -22.80 -4.92 20.97
CA LYS A 137 -22.19 -3.60 21.25
C LYS A 137 -21.59 -3.52 22.64
N GLN A 138 -20.90 -4.57 23.07
CA GLN A 138 -20.30 -4.69 24.40
C GLN A 138 -18.79 -4.91 24.35
N VAL A 139 -18.12 -4.50 25.42
CA VAL A 139 -16.72 -4.86 25.66
C VAL A 139 -16.71 -6.13 26.49
N LEU A 140 -16.19 -7.24 25.95
CA LEU A 140 -16.16 -8.52 26.63
C LEU A 140 -14.99 -8.60 27.62
N ARG A 141 -13.78 -8.23 27.17
CA ARG A 141 -12.56 -8.35 27.96
C ARG A 141 -11.58 -7.22 27.67
N CYS A 142 -10.83 -6.83 28.70
CA CYS A 142 -9.68 -5.95 28.57
C CYS A 142 -8.38 -6.75 28.34
N PRO A 143 -7.26 -6.08 27.99
CA PRO A 143 -5.95 -6.71 27.78
C PRO A 143 -5.43 -7.46 29.00
N GLY A 144 -5.83 -7.05 30.21
CA GLY A 144 -5.53 -7.76 31.46
C GLY A 144 -6.46 -8.95 31.74
N GLY A 145 -7.27 -9.39 30.78
CA GLY A 145 -8.17 -10.54 30.88
C GLY A 145 -9.46 -10.30 31.69
N LYS A 146 -9.71 -9.09 32.19
CA LYS A 146 -10.85 -8.79 33.07
C LYS A 146 -12.07 -8.34 32.29
N ALA A 147 -13.24 -8.79 32.71
CA ALA A 147 -14.52 -8.33 32.19
C ALA A 147 -14.94 -7.00 32.86
N PRO A 148 -15.55 -6.07 32.12
CA PRO A 148 -16.11 -4.86 32.70
C PRO A 148 -17.35 -5.19 33.54
N ARG A 149 -17.58 -4.38 34.58
CA ARG A 149 -18.81 -4.42 35.37
C ARG A 149 -20.01 -3.89 34.59
N HIS A 150 -19.77 -2.90 33.74
CA HIS A 150 -20.82 -2.30 32.91
C HIS A 150 -20.23 -1.77 31.61
N THR A 151 -20.97 -1.94 30.53
CA THR A 151 -20.62 -1.47 29.19
C THR A 151 -21.75 -0.62 28.62
N SER A 152 -21.37 0.46 27.93
CA SER A 152 -22.29 1.36 27.24
C SER A 152 -21.71 1.70 25.88
N TYR A 153 -22.56 1.85 24.86
CA TYR A 153 -22.15 2.19 23.51
C TYR A 153 -22.74 3.55 23.12
N TYR A 154 -21.92 4.43 22.58
CA TYR A 154 -22.30 5.75 22.08
C TYR A 154 -22.40 5.69 20.54
N PRO A 155 -23.62 5.64 19.96
CA PRO A 155 -23.80 5.47 18.52
C PRO A 155 -23.21 6.61 17.70
N ASP A 156 -23.37 7.86 18.16
CA ASP A 156 -22.94 9.05 17.43
C ASP A 156 -21.43 9.10 17.17
N THR A 157 -20.64 8.45 18.04
CA THR A 157 -19.16 8.46 17.98
C THR A 157 -18.56 7.08 17.76
N GLY A 158 -19.38 6.02 17.66
CA GLY A 158 -18.91 4.63 17.60
C GLY A 158 -18.05 4.20 18.79
N THR A 159 -18.27 4.81 19.96
CA THR A 159 -17.40 4.64 21.14
C THR A 159 -18.02 3.71 22.17
N TYR A 160 -17.26 2.69 22.56
CA TYR A 160 -17.55 1.78 23.65
C TYR A 160 -16.97 2.34 24.94
N ARG A 161 -17.80 2.41 25.97
CA ARG A 161 -17.42 2.80 27.32
C ARG A 161 -17.53 1.60 28.25
N ALA A 162 -16.38 1.12 28.71
CA ALA A 162 -16.25 0.02 29.65
C ALA A 162 -15.91 0.54 31.05
N VAL A 163 -16.70 0.15 32.04
CA VAL A 163 -16.51 0.50 33.44
C VAL A 163 -16.01 -0.72 34.21
N PHE A 164 -14.86 -0.59 34.84
CA PHE A 164 -14.22 -1.62 35.65
C PHE A 164 -14.23 -1.24 37.12
N GLU A 165 -14.25 -2.24 37.99
CA GLU A 165 -14.07 -2.01 39.42
C GLU A 165 -12.64 -1.53 39.73
N ARG A 166 -12.51 -0.76 40.81
CA ARG A 166 -11.22 -0.17 41.18
C ARG A 166 -10.18 -1.22 41.56
N SER A 167 -10.61 -2.22 42.32
CA SER A 167 -9.84 -3.42 42.70
C SER A 167 -9.35 -4.19 41.48
N SER A 168 -10.18 -4.32 40.44
CA SER A 168 -9.83 -5.01 39.20
C SER A 168 -8.64 -4.39 38.47
N CYS A 169 -8.28 -3.14 38.72
CA CYS A 169 -7.12 -2.54 38.06
C CYS A 169 -5.95 -2.21 39.00
N GLN A 170 -6.07 -2.50 40.30
CA GLN A 170 -4.93 -2.41 41.22
C GLN A 170 -3.89 -3.45 40.83
N GLY A 171 -2.63 -3.01 40.65
CA GLY A 171 -1.51 -3.88 40.26
C GLY A 171 -1.51 -4.38 38.81
N CYS A 172 -2.38 -3.87 37.94
CA CYS A 172 -2.39 -4.29 36.54
C CYS A 172 -1.13 -3.79 35.80
N PRO A 173 -0.36 -4.67 35.11
CA PRO A 173 0.83 -4.27 34.36
C PRO A 173 0.51 -3.33 33.18
N HIS A 174 -0.74 -3.38 32.69
CA HIS A 174 -1.20 -2.56 31.57
C HIS A 174 -1.89 -1.26 31.99
N ARG A 175 -1.81 -0.87 33.27
CA ARG A 175 -2.58 0.27 33.82
C ARG A 175 -2.29 1.59 33.11
N GLU A 176 -1.03 1.87 32.81
CA GLU A 176 -0.62 3.13 32.17
C GLU A 176 -0.86 3.10 30.65
N THR A 177 -0.83 1.90 30.04
CA THR A 177 -0.85 1.72 28.59
C THR A 177 -2.24 1.41 28.03
N CYS A 178 -3.16 0.87 28.83
CA CYS A 178 -4.52 0.54 28.39
C CYS A 178 -5.37 1.80 28.14
N GLY A 179 -4.99 2.94 28.71
CA GLY A 179 -5.70 4.21 28.56
C GLY A 179 -6.95 4.34 29.42
N MET A 180 -6.96 3.69 30.60
CA MET A 180 -8.01 3.86 31.60
C MET A 180 -7.96 5.24 32.26
N LYS A 181 -9.13 5.77 32.61
CA LYS A 181 -9.28 6.97 33.43
C LYS A 181 -9.82 6.57 34.79
N ALA A 182 -9.06 6.87 35.85
CA ALA A 182 -9.49 6.63 37.21
C ALA A 182 -10.63 7.58 37.61
N GLN A 183 -11.71 7.01 38.15
CA GLN A 183 -12.84 7.74 38.74
C GLN A 183 -12.86 7.48 40.26
N LYS A 184 -13.71 8.22 40.99
CA LYS A 184 -13.82 8.08 42.46
C LYS A 184 -14.10 6.63 42.89
N LYS A 185 -15.03 5.95 42.21
CA LYS A 185 -15.49 4.59 42.59
C LYS A 185 -15.11 3.48 41.58
N SER A 186 -14.63 3.83 40.39
CA SER A 186 -14.41 2.89 39.29
C SER A 186 -13.29 3.36 38.37
N ASN A 187 -12.93 2.54 37.38
CA ASN A 187 -12.06 2.93 36.29
C ASN A 187 -12.82 2.84 34.97
N VAL A 188 -12.61 3.79 34.07
CA VAL A 188 -13.35 3.85 32.80
C VAL A 188 -12.38 3.79 31.64
N VAL A 189 -12.66 2.94 30.65
CA VAL A 189 -11.94 2.89 29.38
C VAL A 189 -12.91 3.28 28.27
N LEU A 190 -12.48 4.17 27.39
CA LEU A 190 -13.16 4.49 26.14
C LEU A 190 -12.37 3.87 24.99
N ILE A 191 -13.05 3.07 24.16
CA ILE A 191 -12.43 2.39 23.03
C ILE A 191 -13.36 2.39 21.82
N THR A 192 -12.77 2.39 20.62
CA THR A 192 -13.48 2.29 19.35
C THR A 192 -12.89 1.12 18.56
N GLU A 193 -13.65 0.57 17.62
CA GLU A 193 -13.16 -0.49 16.71
C GLU A 193 -11.92 -0.02 15.92
N ALA A 194 -11.96 1.22 15.43
CA ALA A 194 -10.83 1.85 14.73
C ALA A 194 -9.58 2.01 15.61
N MET A 195 -9.72 2.09 16.94
CA MET A 195 -8.55 2.08 17.84
C MET A 195 -7.92 0.69 17.95
N ILE A 196 -8.73 -0.36 17.98
CA ILE A 196 -8.27 -1.76 18.04
C ILE A 196 -7.63 -2.15 16.72
N ALA A 197 -8.28 -1.84 15.60
CA ALA A 197 -7.75 -2.09 14.26
C ALA A 197 -6.35 -1.48 14.09
N ARG A 198 -6.19 -0.21 14.47
CA ARG A 198 -4.86 0.46 14.42
C ARG A 198 -3.83 -0.20 15.33
N ALA A 199 -4.20 -0.60 16.54
CA ALA A 199 -3.27 -1.26 17.46
C ALA A 199 -2.82 -2.63 16.93
N LYS A 200 -3.72 -3.38 16.27
CA LYS A 200 -3.39 -4.62 15.55
C LYS A 200 -2.43 -4.34 14.38
N THR A 201 -2.68 -3.28 13.60
CA THR A 201 -1.74 -2.89 12.53
C THR A 201 -0.36 -2.54 13.09
N VAL A 202 -0.25 -1.90 14.26
CA VAL A 202 1.06 -1.65 14.90
C VAL A 202 1.78 -2.96 15.23
N LEU A 203 1.07 -3.96 15.77
CA LEU A 203 1.63 -5.28 16.05
C LEU A 203 2.09 -5.98 14.77
N GLU A 204 1.25 -5.96 13.73
CA GLU A 204 1.57 -6.49 12.40
C GLU A 204 2.80 -5.79 11.81
N MET A 205 2.91 -4.46 11.95
CA MET A 205 4.07 -3.70 11.48
C MET A 205 5.38 -4.06 12.18
N GLY A 206 5.32 -4.60 13.40
CA GLY A 206 6.49 -5.10 14.13
C GLY A 206 7.01 -6.45 13.64
N THR A 207 6.22 -7.18 12.85
CA THR A 207 6.57 -8.51 12.34
C THR A 207 7.67 -8.45 11.28
N GLU A 208 8.40 -9.55 11.12
CA GLU A 208 9.44 -9.67 10.07
C GLU A 208 8.88 -9.45 8.66
N PHE A 209 7.62 -9.84 8.43
CA PHE A 209 6.89 -9.59 7.19
C PHE A 209 6.91 -8.09 6.85
N PHE A 210 6.51 -7.21 7.76
CA PHE A 210 6.51 -5.77 7.52
C PHE A 210 7.91 -5.14 7.43
N LYS A 211 8.92 -5.72 8.09
CA LYS A 211 10.31 -5.27 7.95
C LYS A 211 10.83 -5.49 6.53
N GLU A 212 10.46 -6.59 5.89
CA GLU A 212 10.82 -6.87 4.50
C GLU A 212 10.16 -5.87 3.54
N TYR A 213 8.87 -5.56 3.74
CA TYR A 213 8.16 -4.55 2.94
C TYR A 213 8.68 -3.13 3.16
N SER A 214 9.14 -2.82 4.37
CA SER A 214 9.78 -1.53 4.67
C SER A 214 11.05 -1.33 3.84
N LYS A 215 11.80 -2.38 3.50
CA LYS A 215 12.95 -2.30 2.59
C LYS A 215 12.51 -1.98 1.15
N LYS A 216 11.35 -2.48 0.71
CA LYS A 216 10.78 -2.22 -0.63
C LYS A 216 10.31 -0.77 -0.80
N ARG A 217 10.14 -0.01 0.29
CA ARG A 217 9.86 1.44 0.30
C ARG A 217 10.88 2.24 -0.49
N ASN A 218 12.16 1.88 -0.40
CA ASN A 218 13.23 2.57 -1.13
C ASN A 218 12.99 2.52 -2.65
N GLY A 219 12.42 1.43 -3.16
CA GLY A 219 12.02 1.31 -4.57
C GLY A 219 10.83 2.20 -4.92
N VAL A 220 9.82 2.30 -4.04
CA VAL A 220 8.64 3.16 -4.25
C VAL A 220 9.01 4.66 -4.22
N GLU A 221 9.87 5.08 -3.29
CA GLU A 221 10.37 6.46 -3.18
C GLU A 221 11.40 6.80 -4.26
N GLY A 222 12.13 5.79 -4.76
CA GLY A 222 13.08 5.94 -5.85
C GLY A 222 12.42 6.33 -7.17
N MET A 223 11.22 5.82 -7.47
CA MET A 223 10.56 6.08 -8.75
C MET A 223 10.29 7.59 -9.02
N PRO A 224 9.73 8.38 -8.09
CA PRO A 224 9.66 9.84 -8.26
C PRO A 224 11.01 10.51 -8.55
N SER A 225 12.09 10.07 -7.90
CA SER A 225 13.44 10.59 -8.13
C SER A 225 13.93 10.26 -9.55
N VAL A 226 13.71 9.03 -10.02
CA VAL A 226 14.01 8.62 -11.39
C VAL A 226 13.21 9.45 -12.39
N PHE A 227 11.91 9.67 -12.14
CA PHE A 227 11.10 10.53 -12.99
C PHE A 227 11.63 11.96 -13.09
N ARG A 228 12.01 12.57 -11.98
CA ARG A 228 12.57 13.93 -12.02
C ARG A 228 13.93 13.97 -12.71
N ARG A 229 14.86 13.11 -12.30
CA ARG A 229 16.27 13.16 -12.75
C ARG A 229 16.48 12.61 -14.15
N ARG A 230 15.87 11.46 -14.48
CA ARG A 230 16.09 10.76 -15.76
C ARG A 230 15.06 11.15 -16.82
N TYR A 231 13.82 11.41 -16.40
CA TYR A 231 12.72 11.71 -17.33
C TYR A 231 12.37 13.20 -17.41
N GLY A 232 12.90 14.05 -16.54
CA GLY A 232 12.79 15.51 -16.63
C GLY A 232 11.36 16.01 -16.44
N ILE A 233 10.60 15.39 -15.54
CA ILE A 233 9.15 15.68 -15.36
C ILE A 233 8.86 17.08 -14.79
N ASP A 234 9.86 17.74 -14.21
CA ASP A 234 9.71 19.11 -13.69
C ASP A 234 9.70 20.15 -14.84
N GLY A 235 10.20 19.78 -16.03
CA GLY A 235 10.32 20.63 -17.20
C GLY A 235 9.39 20.26 -18.36
N VAL A 236 8.20 19.72 -18.08
CA VAL A 236 7.30 19.22 -19.12
C VAL A 236 6.85 20.36 -20.05
N PRO A 237 7.08 20.25 -21.38
CA PRO A 237 6.79 21.33 -22.33
C PRO A 237 5.30 21.46 -22.69
N VAL A 238 4.46 20.54 -22.23
CA VAL A 238 3.03 20.51 -22.53
C VAL A 238 2.19 20.92 -21.33
N ARG A 239 1.12 21.67 -21.58
CA ARG A 239 0.13 22.06 -20.58
C ARG A 239 -1.22 21.39 -20.86
N GLY A 240 -1.98 21.14 -19.80
CA GLY A 240 -3.30 20.50 -19.85
C GLY A 240 -3.26 18.99 -19.61
N ARG A 241 -4.21 18.49 -18.82
CA ARG A 241 -4.22 17.12 -18.27
C ARG A 241 -4.10 16.03 -19.33
N VAL A 242 -4.85 16.12 -20.43
CA VAL A 242 -4.84 15.10 -21.49
C VAL A 242 -3.47 15.02 -22.14
N ARG A 243 -2.92 16.17 -22.56
CA ARG A 243 -1.59 16.25 -23.18
C ARG A 243 -0.50 15.77 -22.23
N LEU A 244 -0.61 16.13 -20.96
CA LEU A 244 0.31 15.69 -19.91
C LEU A 244 0.25 14.17 -19.74
N LYS A 245 -0.94 13.58 -19.60
CA LYS A 245 -1.14 12.13 -19.48
C LYS A 245 -0.58 11.38 -20.69
N THR A 246 -0.84 11.86 -21.90
CA THR A 246 -0.28 11.30 -23.14
C THR A 246 1.25 11.40 -23.18
N TRP A 247 1.82 12.55 -22.80
CA TRP A 247 3.27 12.76 -22.74
C TRP A 247 3.94 11.81 -21.75
N PHE A 248 3.34 11.61 -20.57
CA PHE A 248 3.78 10.62 -19.59
C PHE A 248 3.69 9.20 -20.15
N GLY A 249 2.58 8.82 -20.78
CA GLY A 249 2.44 7.50 -21.41
C GLY A 249 3.52 7.17 -22.43
N PHE A 250 3.96 8.16 -23.21
CA PHE A 250 5.07 7.97 -24.15
C PHE A 250 6.44 7.90 -23.50
N LYS A 251 6.63 8.51 -22.31
CA LYS A 251 7.87 8.42 -21.53
C LYS A 251 7.95 7.14 -20.70
N ASP A 252 6.82 6.69 -20.17
CA ASP A 252 6.67 5.48 -19.36
C ASP A 252 6.64 4.20 -20.23
N GLY A 253 6.23 4.32 -21.50
CA GLY A 253 6.30 3.26 -22.52
C GLY A 253 7.40 3.44 -23.57
N GLY A 254 8.26 4.47 -23.46
CA GLY A 254 9.23 4.83 -24.49
C GLY A 254 10.32 5.78 -24.00
N GLY A 255 11.55 5.26 -23.88
CA GLY A 255 12.73 6.06 -23.60
C GLY A 255 13.15 6.95 -24.78
N GLN A 256 13.02 8.27 -24.57
CA GLN A 256 13.66 9.45 -25.20
C GLN A 256 13.93 9.55 -26.73
N ARG A 257 13.62 10.74 -27.29
CA ARG A 257 14.54 11.49 -28.16
C ARG A 257 15.58 12.19 -27.28
N GLN A 258 16.85 11.83 -27.46
CA GLN A 258 17.98 12.69 -27.08
C GLN A 258 18.02 13.86 -28.07
N THR A 259 18.08 15.08 -27.57
CA THR A 259 18.61 16.22 -28.32
C THR A 259 20.13 16.11 -28.27
N VAL A 260 20.72 15.95 -29.44
CA VAL A 260 22.15 16.04 -29.69
C VAL A 260 22.51 17.53 -29.66
N ASP A 261 23.43 17.91 -28.78
CA ASP A 261 24.37 19.01 -29.03
C ASP A 261 25.66 18.39 -29.58
#